data_AF-X1V4L5-F1
#
_entry.id   AF-X1V4L5-F1
#
_cell.length_a   1.000
_cell.length_b   1.000
_cell.length_c   1.000
_cell.angle_alpha   90.00
_cell.angle_beta   90.00
_cell.angle_gamma   90.00
#
_symmetry.space_group_name_H-M   'P 1'
#
loop_
_entity.id
_entity.type
_entity.pdbx_description
1 polymer ?
#
loop_
_entity_poly.entity_id
_entity_poly.type
_entity_poly.pdbx_seq_one_letter_code
_entity_poly.pdbx_strand_id
1 'polypeptide(L)' 'MLKENENILIDGAQKIGITLNKEQINKFSRYLELLVQWNQKINLTSLKTPREIIIKHFLDSISCIKVISKHTNIE' A
#
# COMPACT_ATOMS: atom_id res chain seq x y z
N MET A 1 -1.04 -8.13 14.57
CA MET A 1 -0.59 -8.51 13.21
C MET A 1 -1.30 -7.69 12.13
N LEU A 2 -2.54 -7.96 11.72
CA LEU A 2 -3.23 -7.19 10.65
C LEU A 2 -3.36 -5.68 10.93
N LYS A 3 -3.78 -5.32 12.16
CA LYS A 3 -3.90 -3.91 12.59
C LYS A 3 -2.58 -3.13 12.54
N GLU A 4 -1.44 -3.80 12.72
CA GLU A 4 -0.13 -3.13 12.70
C GLU A 4 0.28 -2.74 11.27
N ASN A 5 0.05 -3.64 10.31
CA ASN A 5 0.28 -3.38 8.89
C ASN A 5 -0.61 -2.24 8.38
N GLU A 6 -1.88 -2.22 8.79
CA GLU A 6 -2.81 -1.15 8.47
C GLU A 6 -2.32 0.20 9.01
N ASN A 7 -1.83 0.24 10.26
CA ASN A 7 -1.26 1.47 10.83
C ASN A 7 -0.05 1.96 10.04
N ILE A 8 0.87 1.07 9.65
CA ILE A 8 2.05 1.46 8.83
C ILE A 8 1.61 2.07 7.49
N LEU A 9 0.59 1.50 6.85
CA LEU A 9 0.04 2.01 5.60
C LEU A 9 -0.62 3.38 5.80
N ILE A 10 -1.44 3.54 6.84
CA ILE A 10 -2.15 4.79 7.15
C ILE A 10 -1.15 5.90 7.47
N ASP A 11 -0.24 5.66 8.41
CA ASP A 11 0.78 6.63 8.84
C ASP A 11 1.69 7.02 7.67
N GLY A 12 2.08 6.03 6.84
CA GLY A 12 2.89 6.25 5.65
C GLY A 12 2.18 7.09 4.60
N ALA A 13 0.91 6.77 4.30
CA ALA A 13 0.09 7.52 3.35
C ALA A 13 -0.12 8.96 3.83
N GLN A 14 -0.39 9.16 5.13
CA GLN A 14 -0.52 10.50 5.70
C GLN A 14 0.76 11.33 5.56
N LYS A 15 1.94 10.74 5.80
CA LYS A 15 3.23 11.42 5.64
C LYS A 15 3.50 11.91 4.21
N ILE A 16 2.95 11.23 3.21
CA ILE A 16 3.05 11.66 1.80
C ILE A 16 1.88 12.56 1.35
N GLY A 17 0.94 12.85 2.26
CA GLY A 17 -0.21 13.73 2.02
C GLY A 17 -1.41 13.04 1.37
N ILE A 18 -1.56 11.73 1.56
CA ILE A 18 -2.65 10.93 1.01
C ILE A 18 -3.49 10.38 2.17
N THR A 19 -4.80 10.63 2.13
CA THR A 19 -5.76 10.06 3.08
C THR A 19 -6.43 8.85 2.46
N LEU A 20 -6.35 7.71 3.14
CA LEU A 20 -7.04 6.48 2.72
C LEU A 20 -8.33 6.31 3.52
N ASN A 21 -9.42 5.96 2.84
CA ASN A 21 -10.66 5.58 3.49
C ASN A 21 -10.65 4.10 3.94
N LYS A 22 -11.62 3.72 4.78
CA LYS A 22 -11.69 2.37 5.37
C LYS A 22 -11.77 1.26 4.30
N GLU A 23 -12.48 1.49 3.21
CA GLU A 23 -12.61 0.49 2.14
C GLU A 23 -11.27 0.28 1.41
N GLN A 24 -10.54 1.37 1.12
CA GLN A 24 -9.21 1.32 0.52
C GLN A 24 -8.22 0.58 1.43
N ILE A 25 -8.24 0.87 2.74
CA ILE A 25 -7.41 0.17 3.73
C ILE A 25 -7.71 -1.33 3.72
N ASN A 26 -8.99 -1.72 3.73
CA ASN A 26 -9.38 -3.13 3.65
C ASN A 26 -8.92 -3.79 2.35
N LYS A 27 -9.00 -3.08 1.21
CA LYS A 27 -8.50 -3.59 -0.09
C LYS A 27 -6.99 -3.81 -0.07
N PHE A 28 -6.21 -2.88 0.49
CA PHE A 28 -4.77 -3.05 0.65
C PHE A 28 -4.43 -4.21 1.60
N SER A 29 -5.15 -4.34 2.71
CA SER A 29 -4.99 -5.44 3.66
C SER A 29 -5.23 -6.79 2.98
N ARG A 30 -6.32 -6.91 2.20
CA ARG A 30 -6.60 -8.11 1.41
C ARG A 30 -5.56 -8.38 0.32
N TYR A 31 -5.10 -7.33 -0.36
CA TYR A 31 -4.07 -7.47 -1.39
C TYR A 31 -2.74 -7.93 -0.82
N LEU A 32 -2.35 -7.43 0.36
CA LEU A 32 -1.16 -7.86 1.09
C LEU A 32 -1.20 -9.35 1.42
N GLU A 33 -2.33 -9.85 1.92
CA GLU A 33 -2.52 -11.28 2.19
C GLU A 33 -2.32 -12.12 0.92
N LEU A 34 -2.94 -11.73 -0.18
CA LEU A 34 -2.82 -12.42 -1.47
C LEU A 34 -1.37 -12.39 -1.97
N LEU A 35 -0.72 -11.23 -1.90
CA LEU A 35 0.66 -11.09 -2.37
C LEU A 35 1.61 -11.98 -1.59
N VAL A 36 1.48 -12.03 -0.25
CA VAL A 36 2.30 -12.91 0.60
C VAL A 36 2.04 -14.39 0.27
N GLN A 37 0.77 -14.79 0.16
CA GLN A 37 0.40 -16.17 -0.17
C GLN A 37 0.96 -16.63 -1.52
N TRP A 38 0.86 -15.77 -2.55
CA TRP A 38 1.37 -16.10 -3.87
C TRP A 38 2.90 -16.01 -3.95
N ASN A 39 3.52 -15.09 -3.20
CA ASN A 39 4.97 -15.00 -3.16
C ASN A 39 5.61 -16.30 -2.64
N GLN A 40 4.96 -16.97 -1.69
CA GLN A 40 5.40 -18.29 -1.20
C GLN A 40 5.32 -19.40 -2.27
N LYS A 41 4.42 -19.28 -3.25
CA LYS A 41 4.22 -20.29 -4.30
C LYS A 41 5.15 -20.11 -5.49
N ILE A 42 5.37 -18.87 -5.93
CA ILE A 42 6.01 -18.58 -7.21
C ILE A 42 7.09 -17.49 -7.16
N ASN A 43 7.48 -17.01 -5.96
CA ASN A 43 8.47 -15.93 -5.78
C ASN A 43 8.15 -14.66 -6.61
N LEU A 44 6.91 -14.16 -6.51
CA LEU A 44 6.43 -12.93 -7.16
C LEU A 44 7.30 -11.69 -6.92
N THR A 45 7.89 -11.56 -5.73
CA THR A 45 8.73 -10.42 -5.35
C THR A 45 9.83 -10.85 -4.39
N SER A 46 10.98 -10.19 -4.46
CA SER A 46 12.08 -10.41 -3.50
C SER A 46 11.74 -9.97 -2.07
N LEU A 47 10.68 -9.16 -1.88
CA LEU A 47 10.24 -8.70 -0.56
C LEU A 47 9.47 -9.80 0.17
N LYS A 48 9.87 -10.08 1.42
CA LYS A 48 9.33 -11.20 2.19
C LYS A 48 8.43 -10.77 3.33
N THR A 49 8.61 -9.56 3.85
CA THR A 49 7.86 -9.10 5.01
C THR A 49 6.71 -8.17 4.62
N PRO A 50 5.55 -8.25 5.32
CA PRO A 50 4.44 -7.33 5.10
C PRO A 50 4.84 -5.86 5.17
N ARG A 51 5.70 -5.50 6.13
CA ARG A 51 6.22 -4.15 6.30
C ARG A 51 7.00 -3.65 5.08
N GLU A 52 7.89 -4.46 4.52
CA GLU A 52 8.64 -4.08 3.33
C GLU A 52 7.75 -3.90 2.11
N ILE A 53 6.77 -4.79 1.92
CA ILE A 53 5.79 -4.68 0.83
C ILE A 53 5.02 -3.37 0.94
N ILE A 54 4.52 -3.03 2.13
CA ILE A 54 3.76 -1.79 2.33
C ILE A 54 4.62 -0.57 1.99
N ILE A 55 5.85 -0.51 2.50
CA ILE A 55 6.72 0.66 2.30
C ILE A 55 7.21 0.77 0.85
N LYS A 56 7.71 -0.33 0.28
CA LYS A 56 8.41 -0.30 -1.01
C LYS A 56 7.51 -0.56 -2.22
N HIS A 57 6.36 -1.21 -2.06
CA HIS A 57 5.40 -1.40 -3.15
C HIS A 57 4.20 -0.47 -3.03
N PHE A 58 3.48 -0.52 -1.90
CA PHE A 58 2.21 0.19 -1.80
C PHE A 58 2.38 1.70 -1.71
N LEU A 59 3.15 2.18 -0.73
CA LEU A 59 3.39 3.61 -0.52
C LEU A 59 4.14 4.24 -1.70
N ASP A 60 5.13 3.54 -2.25
CA ASP A 60 5.87 3.99 -3.43
C ASP A 60 4.92 4.18 -4.64
N SER A 61 4.06 3.19 -4.92
CA SER A 61 3.11 3.26 -6.03
C SER A 61 2.08 4.39 -5.88
N ILE A 62 1.51 4.58 -4.69
CA ILE A 62 0.49 5.64 -4.49
C ILE A 62 1.10 7.04 -4.39
N SER A 63 2.41 7.16 -4.14
CA SER A 63 3.09 8.47 -4.09
C SER A 63 2.90 9.28 -5.38
N CYS A 64 2.76 8.59 -6.51
CA CYS A 64 2.49 9.17 -7.82
C CYS A 64 1.17 9.95 -7.89
N ILE A 65 0.17 9.61 -7.05
CA ILE A 65 -1.14 10.28 -7.03
C ILE A 65 -0.97 11.79 -6.81
N LYS A 66 -0.03 12.20 -5.95
CA LYS A 66 0.25 13.62 -5.65
C LYS A 66 0.71 14.41 -6.87
N VAL A 67 1.39 13.75 -7.81
CA VAL A 67 1.86 14.38 -9.05
C VAL A 67 0.72 14.41 -10.07
N ILE A 68 -0.01 13.29 -10.20
CA ILE A 68 -1.12 13.17 -11.15
C ILE A 68 -2.26 14.14 -10.81
N SER A 69 -2.67 14.22 -9.54
CA SER A 69 -3.76 15.12 -9.12
C SER A 69 -3.45 16.60 -9.34
N LYS A 70 -2.18 16.98 -9.39
CA LYS A 70 -1.77 18.36 -9.73
C LYS A 70 -1.86 18.70 -11.21
N HIS A 71 -1.85 17.70 -12.09
CA HIS A 71 -1.79 17.88 -13.54
C HIS A 71 -3.03 17.37 -14.27
N THR A 72 -3.98 16.79 -13.53
CA THR A 72 -5.24 16.29 -14.06
C THR A 72 -6.34 16.98 -13.26
N ASN A 73 -7.10 17.86 -13.90
CA ASN A 73 -8.34 18.44 -13.36
C ASN A 73 -9.37 17.32 -13.18
N ILE A 74 -9.19 16.47 -12.19
CA ILE A 74 -10.20 15.52 -11.75
C ILE A 74 -10.96 16.26 -10.64
N GLU A 75 -11.83 17.17 -11.05
CA GLU A 75 -13.00 17.59 -10.27
C GLU A 75 -14.10 16.51 -10.40
#